data_AF-A0AA39J8P0-F1
#
_entry.id   AF-A0AA39J8P0-F1
#
_cell.length_a   1.000
_cell.length_b   1.000
_cell.length_c   1.000
_cell.angle_alpha   90.00
_cell.angle_beta   90.00
_cell.angle_gamma   90.00
#
_symmetry.space_group_name_H-M   'P 1'
#
loop_
_entity.id
_entity.type
_entity.pdbx_description
1 polymer ?
#
loop_
_entity_poly.entity_id
_entity_poly.type
_entity_poly.pdbx_seq_one_letter_code
_entity_poly.pdbx_strand_id
1 'polypeptide(L)'
;MTWLETLLWQQGMSFDAVKRHIWCFAHIMNLACKAVLTTITNLDHALDRGHGSDFIPPPGHATNFHAACQHDPIATIRTVVHVIRASSIQHQIFSEILEALEADNLQLFLSFFYYFAIETFLASQDFPELHWYQLSDAEWDALSNFREILAVPHAFQQILSAEKTPCISDMIPAFEVMRSMWEKLETEMPHAKNIIHAGLNKLAEYRNQADDVDAYFIAIFIHPSYKMQWFCDNMPGRVSNMKSLFTETIFVHLHSHLLQILGLGMLLPRPEISFI
;
A
#
# COMPACT_ATOMS: atom_id res chain seq x y z
N MET A 1 17.64 8.25 -12.91
CA MET A 1 17.11 9.25 -13.86
C MET A 1 18.12 10.35 -14.21
N THR A 2 19.00 10.78 -13.30
CA THR A 2 20.05 11.79 -13.56
C THR A 2 21.01 11.45 -14.71
N TRP A 3 21.35 10.18 -14.90
CA TRP A 3 22.12 9.73 -16.08
C TRP A 3 21.38 9.98 -17.40
N LEU A 4 20.07 9.68 -17.45
CA LEU A 4 19.25 9.90 -18.64
C LEU A 4 19.12 11.40 -18.95
N GLU A 5 18.92 12.21 -17.92
CA GLU A 5 18.91 13.67 -18.05
C GLU A 5 20.21 14.18 -18.67
N THR A 6 21.36 13.74 -18.15
CA THR A 6 22.67 14.12 -18.70
C THR A 6 22.81 13.74 -20.17
N LEU A 7 22.37 12.52 -20.54
CA LEU A 7 22.41 12.03 -21.91
C LEU A 7 21.53 12.86 -22.86
N LEU A 8 20.31 13.20 -22.44
CA LEU A 8 19.36 13.97 -23.26
C LEU A 8 19.83 15.43 -23.43
N TRP A 9 20.39 16.02 -22.38
CA TRP A 9 21.02 17.34 -22.45
C TRP A 9 22.17 17.39 -23.46
N GLN A 10 23.00 16.34 -23.52
CA GLN A 10 24.07 16.23 -24.52
C GLN A 10 23.53 16.15 -25.96
N GLN A 11 22.30 15.67 -26.14
CA GLN A 11 21.61 15.64 -27.43
C GLN A 11 20.78 16.89 -27.71
N GLY A 12 20.90 17.94 -26.89
CA GLY A 12 20.15 19.20 -27.04
C GLY A 12 18.67 19.10 -26.66
N MET A 13 18.26 18.03 -25.96
CA MET A 13 16.90 17.85 -25.47
C MET A 13 16.81 18.24 -23.99
N SER A 14 15.96 19.23 -23.69
CA SER A 14 15.64 19.58 -22.31
C SER A 14 14.83 18.46 -21.66
N PHE A 15 15.37 17.92 -20.57
CA PHE A 15 14.73 16.88 -19.76
C PHE A 15 14.97 17.21 -18.30
N ASP A 16 13.92 17.11 -17.48
CA ASP A 16 13.98 17.27 -16.03
C ASP A 16 13.68 15.91 -15.42
N ALA A 17 14.69 15.30 -14.78
CA ALA A 17 14.57 13.95 -14.25
C ALA A 17 13.51 13.83 -13.17
N VAL A 18 13.25 14.88 -12.40
CA VAL A 18 12.29 14.86 -11.29
C VAL A 18 10.88 14.98 -11.86
N LYS A 19 10.62 16.01 -12.66
CA LYS A 19 9.28 16.27 -13.24
C LYS A 19 8.79 15.19 -14.20
N ARG A 20 9.70 14.35 -14.71
CA ARG A 20 9.40 13.27 -15.66
C ARG A 20 9.43 11.88 -15.02
N HIS A 21 9.59 11.78 -13.70
CA HIS A 21 9.61 10.49 -13.00
C HIS A 21 8.21 10.09 -12.52
N ILE A 22 7.47 9.37 -13.36
CA ILE A 22 6.17 8.80 -12.98
C ILE A 22 6.42 7.50 -12.21
N TRP A 23 5.92 7.47 -10.97
CA TRP A 23 6.00 6.32 -10.09
C TRP A 23 4.81 5.38 -10.28
N CYS A 24 5.08 4.07 -10.20
CA CYS A 24 4.04 3.06 -10.17
C CYS A 24 3.34 3.08 -8.81
N PHE A 25 2.04 3.39 -8.79
CA PHE A 25 1.29 3.45 -7.54
C PHE A 25 1.29 2.10 -6.79
N ALA A 26 1.14 0.97 -7.50
CA ALA A 26 1.22 -0.35 -6.87
C ALA A 26 2.58 -0.60 -6.19
N HIS A 27 3.66 -0.09 -6.76
CA HIS A 27 4.98 -0.13 -6.12
C HIS A 27 5.01 0.70 -4.83
N ILE A 28 4.44 1.91 -4.85
CA ILE A 28 4.35 2.79 -3.68
C ILE A 28 3.49 2.13 -2.58
N MET A 29 2.37 1.50 -2.94
CA MET A 29 1.52 0.75 -2.00
C MET A 29 2.30 -0.36 -1.31
N ASN A 30 3.05 -1.15 -2.08
CA ASN A 30 3.91 -2.19 -1.53
C ASN A 30 4.98 -1.61 -0.58
N LEU A 31 5.52 -0.42 -0.86
CA LEU A 31 6.45 0.24 0.06
C LEU A 31 5.77 0.70 1.36
N ALA A 32 4.55 1.25 1.27
CA ALA A 32 3.78 1.63 2.45
C ALA A 32 3.38 0.41 3.29
N CYS A 33 2.96 -0.70 2.66
CA CYS A 33 2.76 -1.99 3.32
C CYS A 33 4.02 -2.48 4.01
N LYS A 34 5.18 -2.40 3.36
CA LYS A 34 6.46 -2.78 3.97
C LYS A 34 6.79 -1.94 5.19
N ALA A 35 6.54 -0.63 5.15
CA ALA A 35 6.72 0.24 6.30
C ALA A 35 5.84 -0.20 7.49
N VAL A 36 4.58 -0.53 7.24
CA VAL A 36 3.68 -1.12 8.26
C VAL A 36 4.23 -2.46 8.75
N LEU A 37 4.57 -3.38 7.85
CA LEU A 37 5.07 -4.72 8.20
C LEU A 37 6.33 -4.66 9.08
N THR A 38 7.27 -3.76 8.78
CA THR A 38 8.48 -3.59 9.59
C THR A 38 8.21 -3.11 11.02
N THR A 39 7.01 -2.58 11.31
CA THR A 39 6.62 -2.20 12.67
C THR A 39 5.90 -3.29 13.46
N ILE A 40 5.35 -4.30 12.77
CA ILE A 40 4.49 -5.33 13.40
C ILE A 40 5.12 -6.72 13.41
N THR A 41 6.16 -6.97 12.61
CA THR A 41 6.89 -8.23 12.59
C THR A 41 8.33 -8.01 12.15
N ASN A 42 9.26 -8.77 12.73
CA ASN A 42 10.63 -8.76 12.22
C ASN A 42 10.68 -9.58 10.92
N LEU A 43 10.95 -8.90 9.81
CA LEU A 43 11.00 -9.50 8.48
C LEU A 43 12.14 -10.52 8.31
N ASP A 44 13.16 -10.50 9.16
CA ASP A 44 14.25 -11.48 9.13
C ASP A 44 13.73 -12.89 9.42
N HIS A 45 12.70 -13.03 10.26
CA HIS A 45 12.04 -14.31 10.51
C HIS A 45 11.39 -14.92 9.26
N ALA A 46 11.06 -14.11 8.25
CA ALA A 46 10.49 -14.60 6.99
C ALA A 46 11.54 -15.07 5.96
N LEU A 47 12.80 -14.66 6.13
CA LEU A 47 13.91 -14.94 5.21
C LEU A 47 14.60 -16.27 5.52
N ASP A 48 14.45 -16.81 6.73
CA ASP A 48 15.18 -17.97 7.22
C ASP A 48 14.62 -19.33 6.74
N ARG A 49 14.21 -19.41 5.46
CA ARG A 49 13.66 -20.64 4.83
C ARG A 49 14.71 -21.70 4.50
N GLY A 50 15.93 -21.56 5.01
CA GLY A 50 17.09 -22.33 4.61
C GLY A 50 17.54 -23.35 5.65
N HIS A 51 18.01 -22.88 6.81
CA HIS A 51 18.64 -23.72 7.84
C HIS A 51 18.63 -23.05 9.23
N GLY A 52 17.76 -22.06 9.47
CA GLY A 52 17.63 -21.38 10.76
C GLY A 52 16.71 -22.12 11.71
N SER A 53 16.90 -21.92 13.02
CA SER A 53 15.98 -22.41 14.05
C SER A 53 14.62 -21.75 13.90
N ASP A 54 13.54 -22.53 14.04
CA ASP A 54 12.17 -22.03 14.12
C ASP A 54 12.05 -20.85 15.10
N PHE A 55 11.22 -19.85 14.77
CA PHE A 55 10.96 -18.73 15.68
C PHE A 55 10.32 -19.24 16.97
N ILE A 56 10.90 -18.86 18.12
CA ILE A 56 10.38 -19.17 19.44
C ILE A 56 9.79 -17.87 20.04
N PRO A 57 8.46 -17.78 20.28
CA PRO A 57 7.85 -16.64 20.91
C PRO A 57 8.36 -16.50 22.35
N PRO A 58 8.36 -15.27 22.88
CA PRO A 58 8.70 -15.03 24.27
C PRO A 58 7.83 -15.87 25.24
N PRO A 59 8.38 -16.31 26.38
CA PRO A 59 7.61 -17.10 27.33
C PRO A 59 6.50 -16.27 27.99
N GLY A 60 5.35 -16.91 28.20
CA GLY A 60 4.17 -16.29 28.81
C GLY A 60 3.12 -15.87 27.77
N HIS A 61 1.99 -15.37 28.26
CA HIS A 61 0.89 -14.92 27.41
C HIS A 61 0.84 -13.39 27.40
N ALA A 62 0.69 -12.80 26.23
CA ALA A 62 0.47 -11.36 26.14
C ALA A 62 -0.87 -10.99 26.79
N THR A 63 -0.87 -9.92 27.59
CA THR A 63 -2.07 -9.45 28.29
C THR A 63 -2.67 -8.18 27.69
N ASN A 64 -1.95 -7.57 26.76
CA ASN A 64 -2.33 -6.32 26.11
C ASN A 64 -1.66 -6.21 24.73
N PHE A 65 -2.15 -5.28 23.92
CA PHE A 65 -1.70 -5.09 22.55
C PHE A 65 -0.18 -4.85 22.41
N HIS A 66 0.43 -4.07 23.30
CA HIS A 66 1.87 -3.80 23.21
C HIS A 66 2.69 -5.06 23.47
N ALA A 67 2.34 -5.83 24.52
CA ALA A 67 2.97 -7.12 24.78
C ALA A 67 2.76 -8.10 23.61
N ALA A 68 1.56 -8.12 23.02
CA ALA A 68 1.27 -8.93 21.85
C ALA A 68 2.16 -8.56 20.66
N CYS A 69 2.36 -7.27 20.37
CA CYS A 69 3.31 -6.85 19.32
C CYS A 69 4.74 -7.32 19.59
N GLN A 70 5.19 -7.35 20.85
CA GLN A 70 6.53 -7.83 21.21
C GLN A 70 6.68 -9.34 21.06
N HIS A 71 5.59 -10.09 21.15
CA HIS A 71 5.57 -11.54 20.95
C HIS A 71 5.58 -11.95 19.47
N ASP A 72 5.44 -10.99 18.55
CA ASP A 72 5.40 -11.18 17.08
C ASP A 72 4.45 -12.34 16.67
N PRO A 73 3.13 -12.17 16.85
CA PRO A 73 2.16 -13.21 16.54
C PRO A 73 2.16 -13.58 15.04
N ILE A 74 2.67 -12.70 14.17
CA ILE A 74 2.85 -13.00 12.74
C ILE A 74 3.97 -14.03 12.55
N ALA A 75 5.12 -13.86 13.22
CA ALA A 75 6.20 -14.84 13.19
C ALA A 75 5.74 -16.17 13.80
N THR A 76 5.01 -16.14 14.93
CA THR A 76 4.43 -17.34 15.54
C THR A 76 3.53 -18.11 14.56
N ILE A 77 2.55 -17.46 13.93
CA ILE A 77 1.66 -18.12 12.96
C ILE A 77 2.43 -18.67 11.77
N ARG A 78 3.42 -17.93 11.26
CA ARG A 78 4.24 -18.40 10.14
C ARG A 78 5.00 -19.67 10.49
N THR A 79 5.55 -19.75 11.70
CA THR A 79 6.22 -20.95 12.19
C THR A 79 5.24 -22.09 12.38
N VAL A 80 4.05 -21.85 12.94
CA VAL A 80 3.00 -22.88 13.03
C VAL A 80 2.64 -23.44 11.66
N VAL A 81 2.44 -22.57 10.66
CA VAL A 81 2.18 -23.00 9.28
C VAL A 81 3.35 -23.77 8.69
N HIS A 82 4.59 -23.39 9.01
CA HIS A 82 5.79 -24.11 8.58
C HIS A 82 5.83 -25.52 9.18
N VAL A 83 5.67 -25.64 10.49
CA VAL A 83 5.64 -26.89 11.24
C VAL A 83 4.56 -27.83 10.69
N ILE A 84 3.32 -27.34 10.55
CA ILE A 84 2.20 -28.10 9.97
C ILE A 84 2.55 -28.63 8.58
N ARG A 85 3.21 -27.83 7.74
CA ARG A 85 3.57 -28.23 6.36
C ARG A 85 4.79 -29.14 6.29
N ALA A 86 5.68 -29.07 7.27
CA ALA A 86 6.90 -29.87 7.31
C ALA A 86 6.63 -31.34 7.68
N SER A 87 5.53 -31.61 8.39
CA SER A 87 5.11 -32.96 8.79
C SER A 87 3.84 -33.39 8.06
N SER A 88 3.92 -34.51 7.32
CA SER A 88 2.76 -35.08 6.63
C SER A 88 1.64 -35.46 7.60
N ILE A 89 1.98 -35.92 8.81
CA ILE A 89 1.03 -36.29 9.86
C ILE A 89 0.32 -35.03 10.38
N GLN A 90 1.07 -33.97 10.69
CA GLN A 90 0.50 -32.72 11.21
C GLN A 90 -0.39 -32.04 10.15
N HIS A 91 0.05 -32.03 8.89
CA HIS A 91 -0.76 -31.54 7.78
C HIS A 91 -2.08 -32.31 7.65
N GLN A 92 -2.03 -33.64 7.73
CA GLN A 92 -3.22 -34.48 7.63
C GLN A 92 -4.21 -34.19 8.76
N ILE A 93 -3.73 -34.13 10.02
CA ILE A 93 -4.58 -33.82 11.18
C ILE A 93 -5.17 -32.41 11.07
N PHE A 94 -4.39 -31.43 10.64
CA PHE A 94 -4.89 -30.08 10.43
C PHE A 94 -5.96 -30.01 9.34
N SER A 95 -5.80 -30.77 8.25
CA SER A 95 -6.83 -30.91 7.21
C SER A 95 -8.10 -31.57 7.75
N GLU A 96 -7.99 -32.62 8.56
CA GLU A 96 -9.14 -33.28 9.19
C GLU A 96 -9.89 -32.34 10.14
N ILE A 97 -9.17 -31.50 10.90
CA ILE A 97 -9.78 -30.45 11.73
C ILE A 97 -10.56 -29.45 10.85
N LEU A 98 -9.98 -29.00 9.74
CA LEU A 98 -10.66 -28.09 8.81
C LEU A 98 -11.93 -28.73 8.21
N GLU A 99 -11.85 -29.98 7.76
CA GLU A 99 -13.00 -30.70 7.19
C GLU A 99 -14.12 -30.90 8.21
N ALA A 100 -13.78 -31.23 9.47
CA ALA A 100 -14.75 -31.37 10.55
C ALA A 100 -15.46 -30.03 10.84
N LEU A 101 -14.70 -28.93 10.85
CA LEU A 101 -15.27 -27.59 11.08
C LEU A 101 -16.18 -27.14 9.94
N GLU A 102 -15.79 -27.39 8.69
CA GLU A 102 -16.60 -27.08 7.51
C GLU A 102 -17.91 -27.89 7.50
N ALA A 103 -17.87 -29.15 7.93
CA ALA A 103 -19.06 -30.01 8.02
C ALA A 103 -20.06 -29.53 9.08
N ASP A 104 -19.57 -28.98 10.20
CA ASP A 104 -20.40 -28.56 11.33
C ASP A 104 -20.99 -27.14 11.19
N ASN A 105 -20.45 -26.26 10.32
CA ASN A 105 -20.85 -24.86 10.28
C ASN A 105 -20.94 -24.25 8.87
N LEU A 106 -22.14 -24.16 8.30
CA LEU A 106 -22.39 -23.52 6.99
C LEU A 106 -22.39 -21.97 7.00
N GLN A 107 -22.02 -21.30 8.11
CA GLN A 107 -22.27 -19.85 8.28
C GLN A 107 -21.10 -19.01 8.84
N LEU A 108 -19.95 -19.61 9.16
CA LEU A 108 -18.82 -18.85 9.74
C LEU A 108 -17.95 -18.18 8.65
N PHE A 109 -17.34 -17.05 8.98
CA PHE A 109 -16.39 -16.38 8.08
C PHE A 109 -15.09 -17.19 8.00
N LEU A 110 -14.50 -17.27 6.80
CA LEU A 110 -13.26 -18.00 6.52
C LEU A 110 -12.14 -17.73 7.56
N SER A 111 -12.01 -16.49 8.03
CA SER A 111 -11.01 -16.14 9.06
C SER A 111 -11.23 -16.79 10.42
N PHE A 112 -12.49 -17.01 10.81
CA PHE A 112 -12.83 -17.63 12.08
C PHE A 112 -12.57 -19.14 12.04
N PHE A 113 -12.75 -19.77 10.88
CA PHE A 113 -12.37 -21.17 10.67
C PHE A 113 -10.89 -21.40 10.90
N TYR A 114 -10.02 -20.60 10.27
CA TYR A 114 -8.58 -20.75 10.43
C TYR A 114 -8.11 -20.44 11.86
N TYR A 115 -8.70 -19.45 12.53
CA TYR A 115 -8.46 -19.18 13.95
C TYR A 115 -8.73 -20.43 14.79
N PHE A 116 -9.94 -20.99 14.67
CA PHE A 116 -10.36 -22.10 15.51
C PHE A 116 -9.60 -23.38 15.20
N ALA A 117 -9.30 -23.62 13.92
CA ALA A 117 -8.51 -24.77 13.49
C ALA A 117 -7.08 -24.72 14.06
N ILE A 118 -6.43 -23.55 14.04
CA ILE A 118 -5.08 -23.36 14.59
C ILE A 118 -5.11 -23.61 16.11
N GLU A 119 -6.03 -23.00 16.84
CA GLU A 119 -6.14 -23.21 18.30
C GLU A 119 -6.41 -24.67 18.66
N THR A 120 -7.33 -25.33 17.94
CA THR A 120 -7.65 -26.75 18.16
C THR A 120 -6.45 -27.64 17.89
N PHE A 121 -5.71 -27.37 16.82
CA PHE A 121 -4.50 -28.10 16.47
C PHE A 121 -3.39 -27.91 17.52
N LEU A 122 -3.14 -26.67 17.94
CA LEU A 122 -2.13 -26.34 18.95
C LEU A 122 -2.49 -26.86 20.34
N ALA A 123 -3.79 -27.03 20.66
CA ALA A 123 -4.25 -27.60 21.92
C ALA A 123 -4.30 -29.15 21.93
N SER A 124 -3.99 -29.81 20.80
CA SER A 124 -4.02 -31.27 20.72
C SER A 124 -3.04 -31.91 21.72
N GLN A 125 -3.44 -33.05 22.29
CA GLN A 125 -2.56 -33.88 23.11
C GLN A 125 -1.49 -34.61 22.29
N ASP A 126 -1.68 -34.70 20.97
CA ASP A 126 -0.75 -35.39 20.06
C ASP A 126 0.57 -34.63 19.88
N PHE A 127 0.56 -33.31 20.14
CA PHE A 127 1.69 -32.41 19.91
C PHE A 127 1.92 -31.47 21.11
N PRO A 128 2.28 -31.98 22.30
CA PRO A 128 2.53 -31.15 23.47
C PRO A 128 3.66 -30.13 23.25
N GLU A 129 4.61 -30.46 22.36
CA GLU A 129 5.67 -29.55 21.93
C GLU A 129 5.17 -28.36 21.12
N LEU A 130 3.89 -28.26 20.76
CA LEU A 130 3.34 -27.10 20.03
C LEU A 130 2.55 -26.15 20.94
N HIS A 131 2.34 -26.51 22.21
CA HIS A 131 1.56 -25.71 23.16
C HIS A 131 2.17 -24.32 23.40
N TRP A 132 3.49 -24.18 23.24
CA TRP A 132 4.16 -22.87 23.38
C TRP A 132 3.92 -21.91 22.21
N TYR A 133 3.33 -22.38 21.10
CA TYR A 133 2.88 -21.51 20.00
C TYR A 133 1.44 -21.02 20.15
N GLN A 134 0.74 -21.42 21.23
CA GLN A 134 -0.62 -20.94 21.48
C GLN A 134 -0.62 -19.42 21.65
N LEU A 135 -1.56 -18.78 20.97
CA LEU A 135 -1.72 -17.34 21.02
C LEU A 135 -2.77 -16.99 22.07
N SER A 136 -2.45 -15.98 22.87
CA SER A 136 -3.40 -15.34 23.76
C SER A 136 -4.47 -14.55 23.01
N ASP A 137 -5.59 -14.25 23.69
CA ASP A 137 -6.62 -13.36 23.16
C ASP A 137 -6.04 -12.01 22.68
N ALA A 138 -5.08 -11.46 23.41
CA ALA A 138 -4.42 -10.20 23.06
C ALA A 138 -3.58 -10.29 21.77
N GLU A 139 -2.96 -11.44 21.50
CA GLU A 139 -2.23 -11.71 20.26
C GLU A 139 -3.15 -11.88 19.07
N TRP A 140 -4.28 -12.56 19.26
CA TRP A 140 -5.32 -12.68 18.25
C TRP A 140 -5.99 -11.33 17.93
N ASP A 141 -6.28 -10.52 18.95
CA ASP A 141 -6.76 -9.16 18.78
C ASP A 141 -5.73 -8.30 18.01
N ALA A 142 -4.44 -8.44 18.32
CA ALA A 142 -3.39 -7.76 17.59
C ALA A 142 -3.35 -8.17 16.11
N LEU A 143 -3.51 -9.45 15.80
CA LEU A 143 -3.60 -9.94 14.42
C LEU A 143 -4.84 -9.40 13.68
N SER A 144 -5.99 -9.28 14.35
CA SER A 144 -7.17 -8.65 13.77
C SER A 144 -6.91 -7.18 13.45
N ASN A 145 -6.27 -6.45 14.37
CA ASN A 145 -5.87 -5.06 14.17
C ASN A 145 -4.91 -4.92 12.98
N PHE A 146 -3.90 -5.80 12.86
CA PHE A 146 -2.97 -5.78 11.74
C PHE A 146 -3.67 -6.05 10.40
N ARG A 147 -4.62 -6.97 10.38
CA ARG A 147 -5.44 -7.25 9.20
C ARG A 147 -6.24 -6.03 8.77
N GLU A 148 -6.87 -5.31 9.69
CA GLU A 148 -7.63 -4.09 9.38
C GLU A 148 -6.73 -2.98 8.80
N ILE A 149 -5.56 -2.77 9.40
CA ILE A 149 -4.58 -1.78 8.92
C ILE A 149 -4.09 -2.12 7.50
N LEU A 150 -3.78 -3.40 7.25
CA LEU A 150 -3.30 -3.90 5.95
C LEU A 150 -4.42 -4.06 4.91
N ALA A 151 -5.69 -4.11 5.32
CA ALA A 151 -6.82 -4.20 4.41
C ALA A 151 -6.95 -2.94 3.54
N VAL A 152 -6.59 -1.77 4.06
CA VAL A 152 -6.61 -0.50 3.32
C VAL A 152 -5.72 -0.56 2.08
N PRO A 153 -4.38 -0.72 2.18
CA PRO A 153 -3.53 -0.79 0.99
C PRO A 153 -3.85 -2.01 0.12
N HIS A 154 -4.33 -3.12 0.71
CA HIS A 154 -4.78 -4.27 -0.06
C HIS A 154 -5.93 -3.92 -1.01
N ALA A 155 -6.94 -3.19 -0.54
CA ALA A 155 -8.06 -2.74 -1.37
C ALA A 155 -7.59 -1.88 -2.56
N PHE A 156 -6.71 -0.91 -2.32
CA PHE A 156 -6.14 -0.08 -3.39
C PHE A 156 -5.28 -0.89 -4.37
N GLN A 157 -4.49 -1.84 -3.87
CA GLN A 157 -3.70 -2.73 -4.71
C GLN A 157 -4.61 -3.58 -5.61
N GLN A 158 -5.73 -4.10 -5.10
CA GLN A 158 -6.67 -4.89 -5.89
C GLN A 158 -7.36 -4.05 -6.97
N ILE A 159 -7.86 -2.86 -6.62
CA ILE A 159 -8.52 -1.95 -7.57
C ILE A 159 -7.60 -1.64 -8.75
N LEU A 160 -6.34 -1.30 -8.47
CA LEU A 160 -5.39 -0.87 -9.49
C LEU A 160 -4.74 -2.04 -10.25
N SER A 161 -4.70 -3.23 -9.66
CA SER A 161 -4.27 -4.44 -10.37
C SER A 161 -5.33 -4.95 -11.35
N ALA A 162 -6.61 -4.64 -11.10
CA ALA A 162 -7.72 -5.01 -11.97
C ALA A 162 -7.90 -4.07 -13.17
N GLU A 163 -7.34 -2.85 -13.10
CA GLU A 163 -7.41 -1.88 -14.18
C GLU A 163 -6.58 -2.31 -15.40
N LYS A 164 -7.26 -2.43 -16.54
CA LYS A 164 -6.62 -2.73 -17.84
C LYS A 164 -5.95 -1.50 -18.47
N THR A 165 -6.22 -0.32 -17.93
CA THR A 165 -5.70 0.95 -18.39
C THR A 165 -5.07 1.67 -17.21
N PRO A 166 -3.77 1.98 -17.22
CA PRO A 166 -3.13 2.70 -16.13
C PRO A 166 -3.71 4.12 -16.04
N CYS A 167 -4.55 4.36 -15.02
CA CYS A 167 -5.17 5.67 -14.80
C CYS A 167 -4.25 6.56 -13.95
N ILE A 168 -3.27 7.18 -14.60
CA ILE A 168 -2.43 8.22 -13.99
C ILE A 168 -3.26 9.36 -13.34
N SER A 169 -4.48 9.60 -13.81
CA SER A 169 -5.45 10.53 -13.22
C SER A 169 -5.97 10.10 -11.85
N ASP A 170 -5.96 8.82 -11.52
CA ASP A 170 -6.48 8.30 -10.24
C ASP A 170 -5.41 8.25 -9.15
N MET A 171 -4.15 8.50 -9.51
CA MET A 171 -3.02 8.42 -8.59
C MET A 171 -3.16 9.37 -7.40
N ILE A 172 -3.28 10.68 -7.64
CA ILE A 172 -3.41 11.66 -6.54
C ILE A 172 -4.72 11.45 -5.76
N PRO A 173 -5.89 11.27 -6.40
CA PRO A 173 -7.11 10.90 -5.68
C PRO A 173 -6.93 9.68 -4.77
N ALA A 174 -6.30 8.61 -5.26
CA ALA A 174 -6.07 7.39 -4.47
C ALA A 174 -5.18 7.66 -3.25
N PHE A 175 -4.14 8.50 -3.38
CA PHE A 175 -3.35 8.95 -2.23
C PHE A 175 -4.20 9.66 -1.17
N GLU A 176 -5.04 10.62 -1.57
CA GLU A 176 -5.85 11.40 -0.62
C GLU A 176 -6.89 10.52 0.08
N VAL A 177 -7.56 9.62 -0.66
CA VAL A 177 -8.54 8.69 -0.08
C VAL A 177 -7.84 7.72 0.88
N MET A 178 -6.72 7.12 0.47
CA MET A 178 -5.98 6.20 1.31
C MET A 178 -5.46 6.86 2.59
N ARG A 179 -4.91 8.08 2.47
CA ARG A 179 -4.47 8.87 3.63
C ARG A 179 -5.63 9.07 4.60
N SER A 180 -6.78 9.50 4.08
CA SER A 180 -7.99 9.73 4.89
C SER A 180 -8.48 8.45 5.58
N MET A 181 -8.43 7.30 4.91
CA MET A 181 -8.80 6.00 5.50
C MET A 181 -7.86 5.61 6.65
N TRP A 182 -6.55 5.80 6.50
CA TRP A 182 -5.59 5.53 7.56
C TRP A 182 -5.63 6.54 8.69
N GLU A 183 -5.82 7.84 8.44
CA GLU A 183 -6.04 8.86 9.49
C GLU A 183 -7.31 8.56 10.31
N LYS A 184 -8.36 8.08 9.64
CA LYS A 184 -9.57 7.60 10.33
C LYS A 184 -9.27 6.39 11.21
N LEU A 185 -8.60 5.36 10.67
CA LEU A 185 -8.21 4.18 11.45
C LEU A 185 -7.27 4.53 12.62
N GLU A 186 -6.36 5.50 12.44
CA GLU A 186 -5.48 6.00 13.50
C GLU A 186 -6.29 6.60 14.67
N THR A 187 -7.40 7.26 14.35
CA THR A 187 -8.33 7.82 15.33
C THR A 187 -9.15 6.73 16.03
N GLU A 188 -9.58 5.71 15.29
CA GLU A 188 -10.36 4.57 15.80
C GLU A 188 -9.50 3.59 16.62
N MET A 189 -8.20 3.52 16.35
CA MET A 189 -7.25 2.58 16.97
C MET A 189 -6.02 3.28 17.57
N PRO A 190 -6.18 4.08 18.65
CA PRO A 190 -5.06 4.85 19.23
C PRO A 190 -3.89 3.97 19.70
N HIS A 191 -4.15 2.73 20.09
CA HIS A 191 -3.10 1.76 20.48
C HIS A 191 -2.22 1.31 19.31
N ALA A 192 -2.73 1.33 18.09
CA ALA A 192 -2.00 0.98 16.88
C ALA A 192 -1.42 2.20 16.14
N LYS A 193 -1.48 3.39 16.75
CA LYS A 193 -1.06 4.66 16.16
C LYS A 193 0.32 4.60 15.50
N ASN A 194 1.32 4.07 16.21
CA ASN A 194 2.69 4.02 15.71
C ASN A 194 2.83 3.19 14.42
N ILE A 195 2.02 2.13 14.29
CA ILE A 195 2.01 1.23 13.13
C ILE A 195 1.39 1.94 11.92
N ILE A 196 0.22 2.56 12.11
CA ILE A 196 -0.50 3.28 11.06
C ILE A 196 0.32 4.50 10.61
N HIS A 197 0.92 5.21 11.57
CA HIS A 197 1.74 6.38 11.31
C HIS A 197 2.98 6.06 10.47
N ALA A 198 3.59 4.88 10.63
CA ALA A 198 4.69 4.43 9.78
C ALA A 198 4.26 4.28 8.30
N GLY A 199 3.06 3.73 8.08
CA GLY A 199 2.44 3.66 6.75
C GLY A 199 2.16 5.04 6.17
N LEU A 200 1.53 5.93 6.96
CA LEU A 200 1.21 7.32 6.57
C LEU A 200 2.46 8.11 6.20
N ASN A 201 3.54 8.00 6.98
CA ASN A 201 4.80 8.68 6.69
C ASN A 201 5.41 8.23 5.35
N LYS A 202 5.39 6.92 5.09
CA LYS A 202 5.86 6.37 3.81
C LYS A 202 4.98 6.83 2.65
N LEU A 203 3.66 6.87 2.83
CA LEU A 203 2.71 7.36 1.84
C LEU A 203 2.93 8.85 1.53
N ALA A 204 3.14 9.67 2.56
CA ALA A 204 3.39 11.11 2.46
C ALA A 204 4.70 11.42 1.71
N GLU A 205 5.76 10.65 1.94
CA GLU A 205 7.03 10.79 1.23
C GLU A 205 6.84 10.76 -0.30
N TYR A 206 6.11 9.76 -0.80
CA TYR A 206 5.86 9.61 -2.23
C TYR A 206 4.81 10.59 -2.75
N ARG A 207 3.80 10.93 -1.93
CA ARG A 207 2.81 11.95 -2.29
C ARG A 207 3.44 13.34 -2.45
N ASN A 208 4.43 13.67 -1.63
CA ASN A 208 5.20 14.91 -1.74
C ASN A 208 6.04 14.91 -3.02
N GLN A 209 6.67 13.79 -3.39
CA GLN A 209 7.40 13.69 -4.66
C GLN A 209 6.48 13.78 -5.88
N ALA A 210 5.22 13.36 -5.76
CA ALA A 210 4.23 13.49 -6.81
C ALA A 210 3.85 14.95 -7.09
N ASP A 211 4.04 15.86 -6.13
CA ASP A 211 3.75 17.29 -6.31
C ASP A 211 4.66 17.96 -7.35
N ASP A 212 5.84 17.38 -7.60
CA ASP A 212 6.79 17.87 -8.59
C ASP A 212 6.51 17.33 -10.01
N VAL A 213 5.58 16.38 -10.17
CA VAL A 213 5.31 15.73 -11.45
C VAL A 213 4.00 16.25 -12.05
N ASP A 214 4.13 17.25 -12.93
CA ASP A 214 3.01 17.92 -13.63
C ASP A 214 2.05 16.94 -14.33
N ALA A 215 2.56 15.80 -14.80
CA ALA A 215 1.78 14.81 -15.53
C ALA A 215 0.57 14.29 -14.74
N TYR A 216 0.69 14.13 -13.42
CA TYR A 216 -0.43 13.70 -12.57
C TYR A 216 -1.56 14.74 -12.58
N PHE A 217 -1.19 16.01 -12.42
CA PHE A 217 -2.17 17.08 -12.34
C PHE A 217 -2.82 17.39 -13.68
N ILE A 218 -2.04 17.37 -14.76
CA ILE A 218 -2.56 17.51 -16.13
C ILE A 218 -3.54 16.37 -16.42
N ALA A 219 -3.20 15.13 -16.05
CA ALA A 219 -4.07 13.98 -16.26
C ALA A 219 -5.42 14.13 -15.52
N ILE A 220 -5.41 14.57 -14.26
CA ILE A 220 -6.64 14.85 -13.51
C ILE A 220 -7.45 15.95 -14.19
N PHE A 221 -6.78 17.02 -14.64
CA PHE A 221 -7.44 18.14 -15.28
C PHE A 221 -8.13 17.77 -16.60
N ILE A 222 -7.51 16.92 -17.43
CA ILE A 222 -8.12 16.45 -18.69
C ILE A 222 -9.15 15.33 -18.48
N HIS A 223 -9.17 14.69 -17.30
CA HIS A 223 -10.07 13.58 -17.01
C HIS A 223 -11.53 14.07 -16.94
N PRO A 224 -12.47 13.52 -17.75
CA PRO A 224 -13.82 14.04 -17.86
C PRO A 224 -14.63 14.08 -16.56
N SER A 225 -14.34 13.18 -15.61
CA SER A 225 -15.04 13.08 -14.34
C SER A 225 -14.45 13.94 -13.23
N TYR A 226 -13.18 14.38 -13.35
CA TYR A 226 -12.50 15.18 -12.33
C TYR A 226 -12.41 16.65 -12.72
N LYS A 227 -11.73 16.93 -13.83
CA LYS A 227 -11.54 18.28 -14.38
C LYS A 227 -10.97 19.24 -13.32
N MET A 228 -11.30 20.53 -13.45
CA MET A 228 -10.98 21.53 -12.44
C MET A 228 -11.76 21.34 -11.14
N GLN A 229 -12.94 20.70 -11.19
CA GLN A 229 -13.82 20.54 -10.02
C GLN A 229 -13.12 19.76 -8.90
N TRP A 230 -12.40 18.69 -9.24
CA TRP A 230 -11.66 17.92 -8.23
C TRP A 230 -10.65 18.79 -7.46
N PHE A 231 -9.98 19.73 -8.13
CA PHE A 231 -9.07 20.67 -7.47
C PHE A 231 -9.80 21.69 -6.59
N CYS A 232 -10.96 22.17 -7.01
CA CYS A 232 -11.78 23.05 -6.17
C CYS A 232 -12.17 22.35 -4.86
N ASP A 233 -12.52 21.06 -4.94
CA ASP A 233 -13.03 20.29 -3.81
C ASP A 233 -11.91 19.80 -2.87
N ASN A 234 -10.75 19.41 -3.43
CA ASN A 234 -9.69 18.72 -2.67
C ASN A 234 -8.41 19.56 -2.48
N MET A 235 -8.13 20.52 -3.38
CA MET A 235 -6.90 21.31 -3.37
C MET A 235 -7.14 22.78 -3.81
N PRO A 236 -8.01 23.53 -3.12
CA PRO A 236 -8.44 24.86 -3.57
C PRO A 236 -7.26 25.85 -3.75
N GLY A 237 -6.21 25.71 -2.95
CA GLY A 237 -4.98 26.52 -3.06
C GLY A 237 -4.17 26.28 -4.34
N ARG A 238 -4.39 25.18 -5.08
CA ARG A 238 -3.68 24.87 -6.33
C ARG A 238 -4.45 25.28 -7.59
N VAL A 239 -5.71 25.73 -7.50
CA VAL A 239 -6.56 26.02 -8.66
C VAL A 239 -5.91 27.04 -9.62
N SER A 240 -5.39 28.15 -9.10
CA SER A 240 -4.72 29.17 -9.91
C SER A 240 -3.46 28.64 -10.60
N ASN A 241 -2.66 27.85 -9.88
CA ASN A 241 -1.45 27.23 -10.41
C ASN A 241 -1.80 26.25 -11.53
N MET A 242 -2.89 25.49 -11.37
CA MET A 242 -3.37 24.54 -12.39
C MET A 242 -3.85 25.23 -13.66
N LYS A 243 -4.53 26.37 -13.56
CA LYS A 243 -4.90 27.18 -14.73
C LYS A 243 -3.65 27.61 -15.49
N SER A 244 -2.66 28.16 -14.78
CA SER A 244 -1.39 28.59 -15.39
C SER A 244 -0.65 27.43 -16.05
N LEU A 245 -0.48 26.32 -15.33
CA LEU A 245 0.22 25.12 -15.82
C LEU A 245 -0.42 24.59 -17.09
N PHE A 246 -1.75 24.49 -17.13
CA PHE A 246 -2.46 24.00 -18.31
C PHE A 246 -2.32 24.94 -19.51
N THR A 247 -2.51 26.25 -19.30
CA THR A 247 -2.34 27.24 -20.36
C THR A 247 -0.92 27.24 -20.92
N GLU A 248 0.10 27.17 -20.06
CA GLU A 248 1.50 27.11 -20.49
C GLU A 248 1.83 25.82 -21.24
N THR A 249 1.33 24.69 -20.75
CA THR A 249 1.54 23.38 -21.40
C THR A 249 0.92 23.37 -22.80
N ILE A 250 -0.33 23.82 -22.93
CA ILE A 250 -1.01 23.91 -24.23
C ILE A 250 -0.31 24.93 -25.13
N PHE A 251 0.07 26.08 -24.60
CA PHE A 251 0.72 27.12 -25.39
C PHE A 251 2.04 26.62 -25.97
N VAL A 252 2.88 25.96 -25.17
CA VAL A 252 4.14 25.36 -25.66
C VAL A 252 3.85 24.31 -26.75
N HIS A 253 2.86 23.44 -26.55
CA HIS A 253 2.54 22.39 -27.50
C HIS A 253 1.97 22.95 -28.82
N LEU A 254 0.97 23.84 -28.75
CA LEU A 254 0.38 24.50 -29.91
C LEU A 254 1.40 25.38 -30.63
N HIS A 255 2.25 26.11 -29.90
CA HIS A 255 3.27 26.94 -30.51
C HIS A 255 4.31 26.09 -31.23
N SER A 256 4.84 25.04 -30.59
CA SER A 256 5.77 24.10 -31.23
C SER A 256 5.16 23.45 -32.48
N HIS A 257 3.89 23.06 -32.42
CA HIS A 257 3.20 22.43 -33.54
C HIS A 257 2.92 23.42 -34.68
N LEU A 258 2.53 24.66 -34.37
CA LEU A 258 2.31 25.72 -35.35
C LEU A 258 3.61 26.17 -36.02
N LEU A 259 4.72 26.28 -35.28
CA LEU A 259 6.03 26.58 -35.87
C LEU A 259 6.50 25.47 -36.83
N GLN A 260 6.24 24.19 -36.49
CA GLN A 260 6.52 23.06 -37.38
C GLN A 260 5.65 23.07 -38.65
N ILE A 261 4.36 23.39 -38.53
CA ILE A 261 3.44 23.46 -39.68
C ILE A 261 3.73 24.67 -40.58
N LEU A 262 4.06 25.81 -39.98
CA LEU A 262 4.21 27.09 -40.71
C LEU A 262 5.65 27.36 -41.17
N GLY A 263 6.64 26.56 -40.74
CA GLY A 263 8.05 26.74 -41.10
C GLY A 263 8.65 28.08 -40.63
N LEU A 264 7.99 28.76 -39.69
CA LEU A 264 8.37 30.09 -39.19
C LEU A 264 9.07 29.96 -37.85
N GLY A 265 10.14 30.74 -37.64
CA GLY A 265 10.98 30.70 -36.44
C GLY A 265 10.74 31.83 -35.44
N MET A 266 9.53 32.38 -35.29
CA MET A 266 9.30 33.50 -34.35
C MET A 266 7.95 33.47 -33.61
N LEU A 267 8.03 33.96 -32.36
CA LEU A 267 7.03 33.98 -31.29
C LEU A 267 5.68 34.60 -31.70
N LEU A 268 4.59 33.87 -31.45
CA LEU A 268 3.23 34.42 -31.40
C LEU A 268 2.89 34.84 -29.95
N PRO A 269 2.16 35.95 -29.74
CA PRO A 269 1.81 36.42 -28.40
C PRO A 269 0.80 35.48 -27.68
N ARG A 270 0.91 35.37 -26.35
CA ARG A 270 0.01 34.57 -25.49
C ARG A 270 -1.45 35.06 -25.61
N PRO A 271 -2.43 34.17 -25.86
CA PRO A 271 -3.84 34.54 -25.74
C PRO A 271 -4.31 34.47 -24.28
N GLU A 272 -5.12 35.45 -23.85
CA GLU A 272 -5.88 35.38 -22.61
C GLU A 272 -7.04 34.39 -22.80
N ILE A 273 -6.95 33.21 -22.18
CA ILE A 273 -8.03 32.22 -22.20
C ILE A 273 -8.77 32.29 -20.86
N SER A 274 -9.98 32.85 -20.86
CA SER A 274 -10.88 32.79 -19.71
C SER A 274 -11.58 31.44 -19.67
N PHE A 275 -11.30 30.63 -18.64
CA PHE A 275 -12.10 29.44 -18.35
C PHE A 275 -13.34 29.85 -17.55
N ILE A 276 -14.52 29.67 -18.17
CA ILE A 276 -15.86 29.75 -17.55
C ILE A 276 -16.06 28.52 -16.66
#